data_AF-A0A0N9HRM7-F1
#
_entry.id   AF-A0A0N9HRM7-F1
#
_cell.length_a   1.000
_cell.length_b   1.000
_cell.length_c   1.000
_cell.angle_alpha   90.00
_cell.angle_beta   90.00
_cell.angle_gamma   90.00
#
_symmetry.space_group_name_H-M   'P 1'
#
loop_
_entity.id
_entity.type
_entity.pdbx_description
1 polymer ?
#
loop_
_entity_poly.entity_id
_entity_poly.type
_entity_poly.pdbx_seq_one_letter_code
_entity_poly.pdbx_strand_id
1 'polypeptide(L)'
;MRWYWTSSRYRGCNVGAATGPSGRVVIDLDQPKSPTDRPGEGCNHKGVRDGLDHFAAICADYGQPFPDTRMVHTARGGMHLVYTAPAGVRLRNTEGEQGKGLGWRIDTRAWGGYIVAPGSITPDGEYRLVHDRAELTLPAWLTRLLTPSPVVHTTAPPPRSSARLAAYTAAAVRGECARVATAATGSHSKTLFSAAGNLGQLVAGGTLAWADAFAELYAAARHLLTTDCACTDYEIRRQITNGLRTGQARPRVPPAASPATQRGT
;
A
#
# COMPACT_ATOMS: atom_id res chain seq x y z
N MET A 1 -12.78 19.06 15.58
CA MET A 1 -11.55 18.86 16.40
C MET A 1 -10.64 20.06 16.20
N ARG A 2 -10.39 20.85 17.24
CA ARG A 2 -9.37 21.92 17.21
C ARG A 2 -8.04 21.28 17.62
N TRP A 3 -7.01 21.47 16.82
CA TRP A 3 -5.65 20.96 17.09
C TRP A 3 -4.92 22.01 17.93
N TYR A 4 -4.95 21.86 19.25
CA TYR A 4 -4.20 22.74 20.14
C TYR A 4 -3.11 21.97 20.88
N TRP A 5 -1.96 22.62 20.94
CA TRP A 5 -0.81 22.25 21.74
C TRP A 5 -0.87 22.94 23.09
N THR A 6 -0.91 22.17 24.17
CA THR A 6 -0.61 22.67 25.52
C THR A 6 0.49 21.87 26.22
N SER A 7 1.14 20.93 25.51
CA SER A 7 2.20 20.11 26.09
C SER A 7 3.54 20.85 26.06
N SER A 8 4.13 21.04 27.23
CA SER A 8 5.48 21.58 27.40
C SER A 8 6.56 20.63 26.89
N ARG A 9 6.32 19.31 26.93
CA ARG A 9 7.30 18.27 26.59
C ARG A 9 7.65 18.22 25.10
N TYR A 10 6.72 18.55 24.21
CA TYR A 10 6.94 18.46 22.76
C TYR A 10 6.70 19.81 22.07
N ARG A 11 6.96 20.91 22.80
CA ARG A 11 6.95 22.27 22.24
C ARG A 11 7.88 22.32 21.03
N GLY A 12 7.35 22.79 19.89
CA GLY A 12 8.09 22.91 18.64
C GLY A 12 8.09 21.65 17.76
N CYS A 13 7.46 20.55 18.20
CA CYS A 13 7.26 19.37 17.35
C CYS A 13 5.98 19.50 16.50
N ASN A 14 6.01 18.93 15.29
CA ASN A 14 4.81 18.71 14.50
C ASN A 14 3.96 17.56 15.04
N VAL A 15 2.68 17.53 14.69
CA VAL A 15 1.74 16.50 15.15
C VAL A 15 1.41 15.56 14.00
N GLY A 16 1.61 14.26 14.25
CA GLY A 16 1.04 13.19 13.45
C GLY A 16 -0.23 12.63 14.09
N ALA A 17 -1.25 12.34 13.29
CA ALA A 17 -2.43 11.61 13.71
C ALA A 17 -2.47 10.25 13.00
N ALA A 18 -2.40 9.17 13.78
CA ALA A 18 -2.56 7.81 13.25
C ALA A 18 -4.02 7.63 12.78
N THR A 19 -4.24 7.47 11.48
CA THR A 19 -5.59 7.53 10.89
C THR A 19 -6.45 6.35 11.33
N GLY A 20 -5.95 5.12 11.20
CA GLY A 20 -6.66 3.90 11.61
C GLY A 20 -7.13 3.90 13.07
N PRO A 21 -6.21 4.01 14.06
CA PRO A 21 -6.58 4.08 15.49
C PRO A 21 -7.51 5.25 15.85
N SER A 22 -7.46 6.36 15.10
CA SER A 22 -8.35 7.51 15.30
C SER A 22 -9.72 7.34 14.64
N GLY A 23 -9.99 6.19 14.01
CA GLY A 23 -11.23 5.95 13.26
C GLY A 23 -11.37 6.90 12.07
N ARG A 24 -10.26 7.20 11.39
CA ARG A 24 -10.21 8.11 10.23
C ARG A 24 -9.70 7.42 8.99
N VAL A 25 -10.23 7.88 7.86
CA VAL A 25 -9.74 7.58 6.51
C VAL A 25 -9.51 8.92 5.82
N VAL A 26 -8.37 9.08 5.18
CA VAL A 26 -8.02 10.31 4.48
C VAL A 26 -7.79 9.99 3.01
N ILE A 27 -8.44 10.73 2.13
CA ILE A 27 -8.08 10.77 0.72
C ILE A 27 -7.02 11.86 0.56
N ASP A 28 -5.85 11.47 0.07
CA ASP A 28 -4.65 12.29 -0.02
C ASP A 28 -4.42 12.64 -1.49
N LEU A 29 -4.69 13.90 -1.82
CA LEU A 29 -4.66 14.45 -3.17
C LEU A 29 -3.34 15.19 -3.38
N ASP A 30 -2.44 14.55 -4.11
CA ASP A 30 -1.08 15.03 -4.27
C ASP A 30 -0.90 15.95 -5.48
N GLN A 31 0.08 16.84 -5.37
CA GLN A 31 0.63 17.58 -6.51
C GLN A 31 1.57 16.69 -7.32
N PRO A 32 1.75 16.95 -8.63
CA PRO A 32 2.75 16.27 -9.44
C PRO A 32 4.15 16.38 -8.83
N LYS A 33 4.92 15.29 -8.89
CA LYS A 33 6.29 15.25 -8.33
C LYS A 33 7.29 16.03 -9.20
N SER A 34 6.96 16.28 -10.47
CA SER A 34 7.78 17.05 -11.39
C SER A 34 6.91 17.70 -12.48
N PRO A 35 7.44 18.66 -13.25
CA PRO A 35 6.72 19.25 -14.39
C PRO A 35 6.34 18.26 -15.48
N THR A 36 7.00 17.10 -15.55
CA THR A 36 6.74 16.03 -16.55
C THR A 36 5.91 14.88 -16.01
N ASP A 37 5.61 14.87 -14.71
CA ASP A 37 4.76 13.89 -14.09
C ASP A 37 3.30 14.09 -14.53
N ARG A 38 2.76 13.05 -15.16
CA ARG A 38 1.46 13.06 -15.83
C ARG A 38 0.72 11.76 -15.55
N PRO A 39 -0.63 11.74 -15.67
CA PRO A 39 -1.37 10.50 -15.64
C PRO A 39 -0.84 9.51 -16.70
N GLY A 40 -0.73 8.24 -16.33
CA GLY A 40 -0.29 7.19 -17.27
C GLY A 40 -1.30 6.92 -18.38
N GLU A 41 -0.89 6.16 -19.40
CA GLU A 41 -1.67 5.89 -20.64
C GLU A 41 -3.08 5.30 -20.41
N GLY A 42 -3.35 4.70 -19.24
CA GLY A 42 -4.67 4.17 -18.86
C GLY A 42 -5.62 5.18 -18.22
N CYS A 43 -5.22 6.45 -18.05
CA CYS A 43 -6.08 7.49 -17.51
C CYS A 43 -6.95 8.10 -18.62
N ASN A 44 -8.27 7.91 -18.54
CA ASN A 44 -9.22 8.45 -19.51
C ASN A 44 -9.61 9.91 -19.24
N HIS A 45 -9.20 10.48 -18.10
CA HIS A 45 -9.52 11.86 -17.73
C HIS A 45 -8.55 12.85 -18.39
N LYS A 46 -9.04 13.55 -19.42
CA LYS A 46 -8.26 14.58 -20.13
C LYS A 46 -8.17 15.86 -19.29
N GLY A 47 -7.01 16.52 -19.35
CA GLY A 47 -6.80 17.83 -18.72
C GLY A 47 -6.58 17.79 -17.21
N VAL A 48 -6.47 16.61 -16.60
CA VAL A 48 -6.12 16.44 -15.19
C VAL A 48 -4.70 16.92 -14.93
N ARG A 49 -4.52 17.88 -14.01
CA ARG A 49 -3.22 18.46 -13.68
C ARG A 49 -2.62 17.94 -12.38
N ASP A 50 -3.46 17.57 -11.42
CA ASP A 50 -3.06 17.08 -10.10
C ASP A 50 -4.08 16.08 -9.54
N GLY A 51 -3.86 15.62 -8.30
CA GLY A 51 -4.78 14.71 -7.63
C GLY A 51 -6.18 15.30 -7.38
N LEU A 52 -6.31 16.62 -7.26
CA LEU A 52 -7.58 17.30 -7.02
C LEU A 52 -8.46 17.34 -8.26
N ASP A 53 -7.89 17.74 -9.40
CA ASP A 53 -8.58 17.64 -10.69
C ASP A 53 -8.98 16.20 -10.98
N HIS A 54 -8.09 15.24 -10.69
CA HIS A 54 -8.37 13.83 -10.95
C HIS A 54 -9.50 13.30 -10.07
N PHE A 55 -9.50 13.64 -8.79
CA PHE A 55 -10.54 13.20 -7.87
C PHE A 55 -11.90 13.84 -8.19
N ALA A 56 -11.90 15.10 -8.65
CA ALA A 56 -13.11 15.74 -9.15
C ALA A 56 -13.69 15.02 -10.38
N ALA A 57 -12.83 14.60 -11.32
CA ALA A 57 -13.25 13.81 -12.47
C ALA A 57 -13.85 12.45 -12.06
N ILE A 58 -13.20 11.75 -11.11
CA ILE A 58 -13.73 10.49 -10.55
C ILE A 58 -15.08 10.72 -9.86
N CYS A 59 -15.26 11.81 -9.11
CA CYS A 59 -16.55 12.12 -8.51
C CYS A 59 -17.64 12.27 -9.59
N ALA A 60 -17.34 12.99 -10.68
CA ALA A 60 -18.26 13.17 -11.81
C ALA A 60 -18.62 11.85 -12.50
N ASP A 61 -17.64 10.97 -12.74
CA ASP A 61 -17.86 9.63 -13.33
C ASP A 61 -18.84 8.78 -12.52
N TYR A 62 -18.82 8.92 -11.19
CA TYR A 62 -19.72 8.20 -10.27
C TYR A 62 -21.02 8.99 -9.97
N GLY A 63 -21.25 10.12 -10.65
CA GLY A 63 -22.41 10.98 -10.44
C GLY A 63 -22.48 11.60 -9.04
N GLN A 64 -21.31 11.84 -8.42
CA GLN A 64 -21.19 12.34 -7.06
C GLN A 64 -20.69 13.79 -7.07
N PRO A 65 -21.20 14.67 -6.19
CA PRO A 65 -20.60 15.98 -6.01
C PRO A 65 -19.21 15.87 -5.39
N PHE A 66 -18.37 16.89 -5.60
CA PHE A 66 -17.12 16.99 -4.84
C PHE A 66 -17.46 17.06 -3.33
N PRO A 67 -16.83 16.26 -2.46
CA PRO A 67 -17.29 16.11 -1.08
C PRO A 67 -17.11 17.38 -0.23
N ASP A 68 -18.15 17.79 0.51
CA ASP A 68 -18.11 18.87 1.52
C ASP A 68 -17.68 18.32 2.90
N THR A 69 -16.48 17.74 2.99
CA THR A 69 -15.92 17.23 4.26
C THR A 69 -14.80 18.13 4.77
N ARG A 70 -14.23 17.81 5.94
CA ARG A 70 -13.06 18.50 6.46
C ARG A 70 -11.87 18.39 5.50
N MET A 71 -11.25 19.53 5.16
CA MET A 71 -10.12 19.59 4.22
C MET A 71 -8.92 20.33 4.79
N VAL A 72 -7.73 19.80 4.51
CA VAL A 72 -6.45 20.34 4.95
C VAL A 72 -5.51 20.46 3.76
N HIS A 73 -5.02 21.68 3.48
CA HIS A 73 -3.92 21.84 2.54
C HIS A 73 -2.65 21.23 3.11
N THR A 74 -1.95 20.46 2.30
CA THR A 74 -0.66 19.89 2.68
C THR A 74 0.47 20.89 2.41
N ALA A 75 1.59 20.74 3.10
CA ALA A 75 2.73 21.66 2.96
C ALA A 75 3.24 21.79 1.50
N ARG A 76 3.08 20.75 0.68
CA ARG A 76 3.51 20.73 -0.74
C ARG A 76 2.43 21.16 -1.72
N GLY A 77 1.33 21.74 -1.25
CA GLY A 77 0.24 22.24 -2.09
C GLY A 77 -0.82 21.20 -2.47
N GLY A 78 -0.77 19.99 -1.91
CA GLY A 78 -1.82 18.99 -2.02
C GLY A 78 -3.01 19.27 -1.10
N MET A 79 -3.92 18.30 -1.00
CA MET A 79 -5.12 18.37 -0.18
C MET A 79 -5.43 17.03 0.49
N HIS A 80 -5.66 17.04 1.80
CA HIS A 80 -6.27 15.92 2.52
C HIS A 80 -7.79 16.15 2.64
N LEU A 81 -8.60 15.20 2.21
CA LEU A 81 -10.02 15.10 2.58
C LEU A 81 -10.17 14.08 3.71
N VAL A 82 -10.62 14.54 4.87
CA VAL A 82 -10.69 13.73 6.09
C VAL A 82 -12.10 13.20 6.28
N TYR A 83 -12.20 11.88 6.49
CA TYR A 83 -13.46 11.17 6.74
C TYR A 83 -13.39 10.35 8.03
N THR A 84 -14.56 10.10 8.62
CA THR A 84 -14.71 9.03 9.61
C THR A 84 -14.77 7.67 8.90
N ALA A 85 -14.11 6.67 9.50
CA ALA A 85 -14.13 5.31 8.97
C ALA A 85 -15.53 4.69 9.14
N PRO A 86 -16.09 4.03 8.11
CA PRO A 86 -17.37 3.35 8.23
C PRO A 86 -17.26 2.16 9.19
N ALA A 87 -18.32 1.91 9.96
CA ALA A 87 -18.33 0.83 10.94
C ALA A 87 -18.12 -0.53 10.29
N GLY A 88 -17.33 -1.40 10.94
CA GLY A 88 -17.07 -2.77 10.48
C GLY A 88 -16.14 -2.91 9.27
N VAL A 89 -15.66 -1.80 8.67
CA VAL A 89 -14.76 -1.84 7.51
C VAL A 89 -13.34 -1.46 7.92
N ARG A 90 -12.36 -2.30 7.57
CA ARG A 90 -10.94 -2.05 7.84
C ARG A 90 -10.18 -1.74 6.55
N LEU A 91 -10.17 -0.47 6.16
CA LEU A 91 -9.38 0.00 5.01
C LEU A 91 -7.89 0.11 5.33
N ARG A 92 -7.05 -0.12 4.31
CA ARG A 92 -5.58 0.01 4.37
C ARG A 92 -5.12 1.22 3.57
N ASN A 93 -3.85 1.57 3.71
CA ASN A 93 -3.25 2.59 2.87
C ASN A 93 -3.18 2.13 1.41
N THR A 94 -3.34 3.07 0.49
CA THR A 94 -3.17 2.83 -0.95
C THR A 94 -2.10 3.77 -1.51
N GLU A 95 -1.48 3.34 -2.62
CA GLU A 95 -0.56 4.15 -3.41
C GLU A 95 -1.08 4.17 -4.86
N GLY A 96 -1.45 5.36 -5.35
CA GLY A 96 -2.12 5.60 -6.63
C GLY A 96 -1.31 5.19 -7.85
N GLU A 97 0.03 5.21 -7.77
CA GLU A 97 0.93 4.83 -8.86
C GLU A 97 0.91 3.31 -9.18
N GLN A 98 0.32 2.46 -8.30
CA GLN A 98 0.40 0.99 -8.41
C GLN A 98 -0.96 0.31 -8.65
N GLY A 99 -1.98 1.06 -9.08
CA GLY A 99 -3.31 0.52 -9.39
C GLY A 99 -4.10 0.04 -8.15
N LYS A 100 -3.73 0.53 -6.96
CA LYS A 100 -4.45 0.25 -5.69
C LYS A 100 -5.06 1.50 -5.06
N GLY A 101 -4.65 2.69 -5.46
CA GLY A 101 -5.31 3.95 -5.11
C GLY A 101 -6.49 4.24 -6.03
N LEU A 102 -7.21 5.32 -5.76
CA LEU A 102 -8.39 5.72 -6.55
C LEU A 102 -8.01 6.23 -7.95
N GLY A 103 -6.77 6.68 -8.12
CA GLY A 103 -6.24 7.16 -9.38
C GLY A 103 -4.84 7.73 -9.24
N TRP A 104 -4.27 8.19 -10.35
CA TRP A 104 -3.01 8.95 -10.36
C TRP A 104 -3.10 10.14 -9.39
N ARG A 105 -2.08 10.27 -8.51
CA ARG A 105 -2.00 11.31 -7.46
C ARG A 105 -3.14 11.30 -6.43
N ILE A 106 -3.82 10.16 -6.28
CA ILE A 106 -4.86 9.97 -5.26
C ILE A 106 -4.52 8.75 -4.40
N ASP A 107 -4.00 9.04 -3.21
CA ASP A 107 -3.66 8.06 -2.19
C ASP A 107 -4.77 7.98 -1.12
N THR A 108 -4.72 6.93 -0.30
CA THR A 108 -5.58 6.79 0.87
C THR A 108 -4.73 6.48 2.09
N ARG A 109 -4.98 7.18 3.20
CA ARG A 109 -4.35 6.92 4.50
C ARG A 109 -5.40 6.37 5.47
N ALA A 110 -5.21 5.14 5.94
CA ALA A 110 -6.11 4.43 6.86
C ALA A 110 -5.29 3.55 7.83
N TRP A 111 -5.68 2.30 8.09
CA TRP A 111 -4.94 1.45 9.03
C TRP A 111 -3.51 1.17 8.59
N GLY A 112 -2.56 1.63 9.41
CA GLY A 112 -1.12 1.57 9.14
C GLY A 112 -0.56 2.86 8.54
N GLY A 113 -1.37 3.90 8.40
CA GLY A 113 -0.96 5.25 7.99
C GLY A 113 -1.12 6.29 9.10
N TYR A 114 -0.60 7.48 8.81
CA TYR A 114 -0.83 8.68 9.59
C TYR A 114 -0.92 9.88 8.64
N ILE A 115 -1.45 10.99 9.14
CA ILE A 115 -1.38 12.30 8.49
C ILE A 115 -0.72 13.31 9.42
N VAL A 116 -0.12 14.34 8.86
CA VAL A 116 0.35 15.50 9.61
C VAL A 116 -0.85 16.44 9.85
N ALA A 117 -1.01 16.89 11.09
CA ALA A 117 -2.15 17.70 11.48
C ALA A 117 -2.01 19.17 11.03
N PRO A 118 -3.13 19.88 10.80
CA PRO A 118 -3.14 21.32 10.60
C PRO A 118 -2.38 22.09 11.69
N GLY A 119 -1.71 23.16 11.29
CA GLY A 119 -0.82 23.98 12.15
C GLY A 119 0.61 23.45 12.25
N SER A 120 0.91 22.29 11.66
CA SER A 120 2.27 21.78 11.53
C SER A 120 3.03 22.51 10.43
N ILE A 121 4.29 22.84 10.66
CA ILE A 121 5.16 23.57 9.73
C ILE A 121 6.35 22.69 9.35
N THR A 122 6.60 22.55 8.05
CA THR A 122 7.76 21.86 7.48
C THR A 122 8.58 22.83 6.63
N PRO A 123 9.79 22.45 6.17
CA PRO A 123 10.55 23.27 5.21
C PRO A 123 9.80 23.55 3.90
N ASP A 124 8.86 22.67 3.53
CA ASP A 124 8.06 22.80 2.32
C ASP A 124 6.86 23.76 2.50
N GLY A 125 6.45 24.02 3.75
CA GLY A 125 5.30 24.89 4.05
C GLY A 125 4.48 24.46 5.27
N GLU A 126 3.29 25.03 5.39
CA GLU A 126 2.38 24.78 6.50
C GLU A 126 1.23 23.85 6.08
N TYR A 127 0.87 22.90 6.96
CA TYR A 127 -0.40 22.20 6.84
C TYR A 127 -1.54 23.09 7.33
N ARG A 128 -2.44 23.53 6.45
CA ARG A 128 -3.48 24.52 6.79
C ARG A 128 -4.87 23.91 6.72
N LEU A 129 -5.66 24.08 7.78
CA LEU A 129 -7.09 23.75 7.76
C LEU A 129 -7.79 24.77 6.86
N VAL A 130 -8.37 24.31 5.76
CA VAL A 130 -9.03 25.19 4.78
C VAL A 130 -10.52 24.98 4.68
N HIS A 131 -10.99 23.85 5.20
CA HIS A 131 -12.41 23.58 5.32
C HIS A 131 -12.70 22.98 6.70
N ASP A 132 -13.07 23.83 7.66
CA ASP A 132 -13.36 23.41 9.04
C ASP A 132 -14.83 22.96 9.20
N ARG A 133 -15.16 21.85 8.53
CA ARG A 133 -16.46 21.19 8.70
C ARG A 133 -16.34 19.95 9.58
N ALA A 134 -17.50 19.40 9.90
CA ALA A 134 -17.60 18.05 10.40
C ALA A 134 -17.03 17.07 9.36
N GLU A 135 -16.34 16.04 9.84
CA GLU A 135 -15.85 14.97 8.98
C GLU A 135 -17.04 14.10 8.59
N LEU A 136 -17.28 13.96 7.29
CA LEU A 136 -18.28 13.03 6.79
C LEU A 136 -17.81 11.60 7.03
N THR A 137 -18.74 10.66 7.20
CA THR A 137 -18.40 9.24 7.05
C THR A 137 -18.00 8.96 5.61
N LEU A 138 -16.97 8.15 5.42
CA LEU A 138 -16.49 7.81 4.08
C LEU A 138 -17.66 7.26 3.25
N PRO A 139 -18.01 7.91 2.12
CA PRO A 139 -19.12 7.50 1.29
C PRO A 139 -19.03 6.03 0.86
N ALA A 140 -20.19 5.38 0.73
CA ALA A 140 -20.25 3.96 0.38
C ALA A 140 -19.60 3.65 -0.97
N TRP A 141 -19.68 4.56 -1.94
CA TRP A 141 -19.06 4.40 -3.26
C TRP A 141 -17.53 4.38 -3.17
N LEU A 142 -16.92 5.31 -2.41
CA LEU A 142 -15.47 5.30 -2.13
C LEU A 142 -15.07 4.07 -1.32
N THR A 143 -15.89 3.68 -0.34
CA THR A 143 -15.65 2.48 0.46
C THR A 143 -15.58 1.23 -0.42
N ARG A 144 -16.48 1.10 -1.40
CA ARG A 144 -16.46 -0.02 -2.37
C ARG A 144 -15.20 0.00 -3.23
N LEU A 145 -14.78 1.16 -3.72
CA LEU A 145 -13.56 1.29 -4.54
C LEU A 145 -12.28 0.98 -3.75
N LEU A 146 -12.27 1.31 -2.47
CA LEU A 146 -11.11 1.11 -1.59
C LEU A 146 -11.09 -0.26 -0.89
N THR A 147 -12.21 -0.99 -0.93
CA THR A 147 -12.28 -2.33 -0.39
C THR A 147 -11.85 -3.30 -1.49
N PRO A 148 -10.74 -4.05 -1.30
CA PRO A 148 -10.34 -5.05 -2.27
C PRO A 148 -11.49 -6.05 -2.47
N SER A 149 -11.87 -6.35 -3.72
CA SER A 149 -12.79 -7.45 -3.98
C SER A 149 -12.26 -8.72 -3.33
N PRO A 150 -13.12 -9.51 -2.65
CA PRO A 150 -12.73 -10.81 -2.16
C PRO A 150 -12.14 -11.60 -3.32
N VAL A 151 -10.92 -12.11 -3.13
CA VAL A 151 -10.33 -13.00 -4.12
C VAL A 151 -11.20 -14.25 -4.12
N VAL A 152 -11.88 -14.52 -5.22
CA VAL A 152 -12.61 -15.77 -5.41
C VAL A 152 -11.58 -16.89 -5.28
N HIS A 153 -11.65 -17.65 -4.20
CA HIS A 153 -10.81 -18.82 -4.02
C HIS A 153 -11.22 -19.85 -5.05
N THR A 154 -10.42 -20.04 -6.09
CA THR A 154 -10.55 -21.19 -6.97
C THR A 154 -10.18 -22.42 -6.14
N THR A 155 -11.18 -23.17 -5.66
CA THR A 155 -10.96 -24.51 -5.08
C THR A 155 -10.34 -25.39 -6.14
N ALA A 156 -9.09 -25.82 -5.94
CA ALA A 156 -8.38 -26.70 -6.87
C ALA A 156 -8.36 -28.17 -6.38
N PRO A 157 -8.23 -29.16 -7.30
CA PRO A 157 -8.37 -30.60 -7.05
C PRO A 157 -7.18 -31.23 -6.27
N PRO A 158 -7.21 -32.54 -5.93
CA PRO A 158 -6.28 -33.19 -4.96
C PRO A 158 -4.81 -33.24 -5.45
N PRO A 159 -3.85 -33.56 -4.55
CA PRO A 159 -2.46 -33.15 -4.71
C PRO A 159 -1.67 -33.89 -5.80
N ARG A 160 -0.74 -33.16 -6.45
CA ARG A 160 0.24 -33.64 -7.42
C ARG A 160 1.49 -34.18 -6.70
N SER A 161 2.34 -34.95 -7.40
CA SER A 161 3.54 -35.60 -6.85
C SER A 161 4.52 -34.61 -6.16
N SER A 162 5.07 -35.03 -5.02
CA SER A 162 5.89 -34.21 -4.10
C SER A 162 7.12 -33.56 -4.75
N ALA A 163 7.77 -34.25 -5.70
CA ALA A 163 9.01 -33.77 -6.33
C ALA A 163 8.83 -32.49 -7.16
N ARG A 164 7.73 -32.37 -7.91
CA ARG A 164 7.47 -31.17 -8.75
C ARG A 164 7.11 -29.95 -7.89
N LEU A 165 6.42 -30.18 -6.77
CA LEU A 165 6.07 -29.14 -5.80
C LEU A 165 7.30 -28.59 -5.09
N ALA A 166 8.24 -29.47 -4.71
CA ALA A 166 9.51 -29.08 -4.12
C ALA A 166 10.37 -28.23 -5.08
N ALA A 167 10.50 -28.67 -6.33
CA ALA A 167 11.27 -27.94 -7.35
C ALA A 167 10.69 -26.54 -7.63
N TYR A 168 9.37 -26.43 -7.71
CA TYR A 168 8.67 -25.14 -7.85
C TYR A 168 8.93 -24.21 -6.66
N THR A 169 8.75 -24.72 -5.44
CA THR A 169 8.95 -23.93 -4.22
C THR A 169 10.39 -23.42 -4.14
N ALA A 170 11.37 -24.28 -4.41
CA ALA A 170 12.77 -23.90 -4.41
C ALA A 170 13.10 -22.85 -5.48
N ALA A 171 12.49 -22.94 -6.68
CA ALA A 171 12.66 -21.94 -7.72
C ALA A 171 12.04 -20.58 -7.34
N ALA A 172 10.86 -20.58 -6.71
CA ALA A 172 10.21 -19.38 -6.23
C ALA A 172 11.02 -18.68 -5.13
N VAL A 173 11.53 -19.43 -4.15
CA VAL A 173 12.41 -18.91 -3.09
C VAL A 173 13.67 -18.28 -3.70
N ARG A 174 14.36 -19.00 -4.59
CA ARG A 174 15.55 -18.46 -5.27
C ARG A 174 15.27 -17.19 -6.05
N GLY A 175 14.15 -17.15 -6.79
CA GLY A 175 13.77 -15.98 -7.59
C GLY A 175 13.50 -14.74 -6.74
N GLU A 176 12.78 -14.90 -5.62
CA GLU A 176 12.49 -13.78 -4.71
C GLU A 176 13.76 -13.33 -3.95
N CYS A 177 14.61 -14.26 -3.50
CA CYS A 177 15.87 -13.91 -2.85
C CYS A 177 16.82 -13.18 -3.81
N ALA A 178 16.93 -13.62 -5.07
CA ALA A 178 17.74 -12.94 -6.07
C ALA A 178 17.24 -11.51 -6.33
N ARG A 179 15.92 -11.31 -6.43
CA ARG A 179 15.32 -9.97 -6.57
C ARG A 179 15.63 -9.06 -5.39
N VAL A 180 15.62 -9.59 -4.16
CA VAL A 180 15.98 -8.81 -2.97
C VAL A 180 17.46 -8.45 -3.01
N ALA A 181 18.33 -9.40 -3.34
CA ALA A 181 19.78 -9.22 -3.39
C ALA A 181 20.25 -8.20 -4.44
N THR A 182 19.50 -8.03 -5.55
CA THR A 182 19.85 -7.12 -6.64
C THR A 182 18.99 -5.85 -6.71
N ALA A 183 18.15 -5.60 -5.71
CA ALA A 183 17.31 -4.41 -5.68
C ALA A 183 18.17 -3.14 -5.74
N ALA A 184 17.68 -2.08 -6.40
CA ALA A 184 18.38 -0.81 -6.51
C ALA A 184 18.17 0.08 -5.26
N THR A 185 19.15 0.95 -4.98
CA THR A 185 19.09 1.96 -3.90
C THR A 185 17.79 2.76 -3.97
N GLY A 186 17.06 2.82 -2.86
CA GLY A 186 15.73 3.45 -2.77
C GLY A 186 14.53 2.52 -3.05
N SER A 187 14.73 1.33 -3.62
CA SER A 187 13.65 0.36 -3.89
C SER A 187 13.64 -0.86 -2.96
N HIS A 188 14.71 -1.07 -2.19
CA HIS A 188 14.94 -2.30 -1.41
C HIS A 188 13.83 -2.64 -0.42
N SER A 189 13.31 -1.66 0.33
CA SER A 189 12.22 -1.88 1.30
C SER A 189 10.94 -2.40 0.62
N LYS A 190 10.60 -1.82 -0.53
CA LYS A 190 9.42 -2.22 -1.31
C LYS A 190 9.63 -3.61 -1.92
N THR A 191 10.81 -3.88 -2.47
CA THR A 191 11.16 -5.18 -3.04
C THR A 191 11.14 -6.29 -1.98
N LEU A 192 11.71 -6.04 -0.79
CA LEU A 192 11.71 -6.96 0.34
C LEU A 192 10.30 -7.27 0.84
N PHE A 193 9.46 -6.24 1.02
CA PHE A 193 8.07 -6.44 1.43
C PHE A 193 7.26 -7.24 0.40
N SER A 194 7.47 -6.99 -0.89
CA SER A 194 6.80 -7.71 -1.98
C SER A 194 7.25 -9.17 -2.06
N ALA A 195 8.57 -9.43 -1.97
CA ALA A 195 9.15 -10.77 -1.92
C ALA A 195 8.63 -11.58 -0.73
N ALA A 196 8.60 -10.97 0.46
CA ALA A 196 7.99 -11.54 1.66
C ALA A 196 6.49 -11.83 1.48
N GLY A 197 5.76 -10.91 0.83
CA GLY A 197 4.39 -11.13 0.42
C GLY A 197 4.23 -12.40 -0.43
N ASN A 198 5.05 -12.57 -1.46
CA ASN A 198 4.98 -13.72 -2.37
C ASN A 198 5.32 -15.05 -1.68
N LEU A 199 6.40 -15.10 -0.87
CA LEU A 199 6.73 -16.31 -0.12
C LEU A 199 5.69 -16.64 0.95
N GLY A 200 5.06 -15.63 1.56
CA GLY A 200 3.97 -15.83 2.52
C GLY A 200 2.77 -16.56 1.91
N GLN A 201 2.52 -16.41 0.61
CA GLN A 201 1.46 -17.14 -0.10
C GLN A 201 1.77 -18.65 -0.20
N LEU A 202 3.05 -19.01 -0.36
CA LEU A 202 3.52 -20.40 -0.37
C LEU A 202 3.50 -21.00 1.03
N VAL A 203 3.77 -20.20 2.06
CA VAL A 203 3.62 -20.63 3.46
C VAL A 203 2.16 -20.97 3.76
N ALA A 204 1.20 -20.14 3.34
CA ALA A 204 -0.22 -20.48 3.48
C ALA A 204 -0.64 -21.68 2.62
N GLY A 205 0.01 -21.90 1.48
CA GLY A 205 -0.16 -23.12 0.67
C GLY A 205 0.45 -24.38 1.28
N GLY A 206 1.17 -24.28 2.40
CA GLY A 206 1.81 -25.40 3.09
C GLY A 206 3.05 -25.95 2.38
N THR A 207 3.56 -25.28 1.35
CA THR A 207 4.68 -25.77 0.55
C THR A 207 6.03 -25.23 1.01
N LEU A 208 6.04 -24.22 1.88
CA LEU A 208 7.21 -23.58 2.46
C LEU A 208 6.99 -23.31 3.95
N ALA A 209 7.96 -23.62 4.81
CA ALA A 209 7.83 -23.27 6.22
C ALA A 209 8.06 -21.77 6.43
N TRP A 210 7.35 -21.18 7.40
CA TRP A 210 7.52 -19.78 7.76
C TRP A 210 8.98 -19.45 8.13
N ALA A 211 9.61 -20.32 8.92
CA ALA A 211 10.98 -20.13 9.38
C ALA A 211 11.96 -20.08 8.20
N ASP A 212 11.80 -20.96 7.22
CA ASP A 212 12.64 -21.02 6.02
C ASP A 212 12.45 -19.78 5.16
N ALA A 213 11.19 -19.39 4.89
CA ALA A 213 10.88 -18.16 4.15
C ALA A 213 11.50 -16.93 4.78
N PHE A 214 11.45 -16.83 6.12
CA PHE A 214 12.04 -15.74 6.87
C PHE A 214 13.58 -15.77 6.78
N ALA A 215 14.20 -16.93 7.02
CA ALA A 215 15.65 -17.08 7.04
C ALA A 215 16.27 -16.74 5.69
N GLU A 216 15.67 -17.23 4.60
CA GLU A 216 16.14 -17.01 3.23
C GLU A 216 16.05 -15.53 2.82
N LEU A 217 14.92 -14.87 3.09
CA LEU A 217 14.76 -13.44 2.81
C LEU A 217 15.67 -12.57 3.67
N TYR A 218 15.85 -12.95 4.94
CA TYR A 218 16.75 -12.23 5.84
C TYR A 218 18.20 -12.34 5.37
N ALA A 219 18.64 -13.53 4.94
CA ALA A 219 19.95 -13.73 4.35
C ALA A 219 20.15 -12.88 3.08
N ALA A 220 19.17 -12.87 2.17
CA ALA A 220 19.21 -12.07 0.95
C ALA A 220 19.26 -10.54 1.23
N ALA A 221 18.61 -10.09 2.31
CA ALA A 221 18.54 -8.68 2.71
C ALA A 221 19.75 -8.19 3.51
N ARG A 222 20.73 -9.04 3.87
CA ARG A 222 21.88 -8.65 4.71
C ARG A 222 22.71 -7.49 4.14
N HIS A 223 22.81 -7.39 2.82
CA HIS A 223 23.52 -6.30 2.14
C HIS A 223 22.87 -4.92 2.38
N LEU A 224 21.64 -4.87 2.88
CA LEU A 224 20.94 -3.63 3.26
C LEU A 224 21.37 -3.09 4.61
N LEU A 225 22.18 -3.84 5.39
CA LEU A 225 22.70 -3.39 6.69
C LEU A 225 24.00 -2.59 6.56
N THR A 226 24.32 -2.11 5.36
CA THR A 226 25.53 -1.31 5.08
C THR A 226 25.24 0.19 5.22
N THR A 227 26.31 0.99 5.35
CA THR A 227 26.26 2.45 5.57
C THR A 227 25.52 3.23 4.48
N ASP A 228 25.31 2.63 3.30
CA ASP A 228 24.64 3.26 2.15
C ASP A 228 23.10 3.08 2.15
N CYS A 229 22.55 2.31 3.10
CA CYS A 229 21.10 2.17 3.37
C CYS A 229 20.84 2.57 4.82
N ALA A 230 19.89 3.46 5.09
CA ALA A 230 19.49 3.82 6.45
C ALA A 230 18.66 2.72 7.16
N CYS A 231 18.88 1.46 6.78
CA CYS A 231 18.00 0.33 7.04
C CYS A 231 18.51 -0.45 8.26
N THR A 232 17.74 -0.46 9.34
CA THR A 232 18.11 -1.18 10.56
C THR A 232 17.71 -2.65 10.49
N ASP A 233 18.41 -3.50 11.26
CA ASP A 233 18.06 -4.93 11.41
C ASP A 233 16.60 -5.13 11.83
N TYR A 234 16.12 -4.27 12.74
CA TYR A 234 14.72 -4.25 13.17
C TYR A 234 13.75 -3.98 12.02
N GLU A 235 14.03 -3.02 11.15
CA GLU A 235 13.17 -2.67 10.01
C GLU A 235 13.10 -3.80 8.98
N ILE A 236 14.25 -4.44 8.68
CA ILE A 236 14.31 -5.59 7.77
C ILE A 236 13.44 -6.73 8.32
N ARG A 237 13.65 -7.13 9.57
CA ARG A 237 12.88 -8.21 10.22
C ARG A 237 11.38 -7.89 10.27
N ARG A 238 11.04 -6.63 10.58
CA ARG A 238 9.64 -6.17 10.62
C ARG A 238 8.99 -6.20 9.25
N GLN A 239 9.69 -5.78 8.19
CA GLN A 239 9.18 -5.83 6.82
C GLN A 239 8.95 -7.26 6.35
N ILE A 240 9.91 -8.18 6.59
CA ILE A 240 9.75 -9.60 6.26
C ILE A 240 8.55 -10.19 7.00
N THR A 241 8.45 -9.96 8.31
CA THR A 241 7.34 -10.46 9.14
C THR A 241 5.98 -9.95 8.62
N ASN A 242 5.87 -8.65 8.34
CA ASN A 242 4.62 -8.05 7.86
C ASN A 242 4.27 -8.53 6.45
N GLY A 243 5.26 -8.66 5.57
CA GLY A 243 5.08 -9.17 4.21
C GLY A 243 4.60 -10.62 4.22
N LEU A 244 5.28 -11.51 4.95
CA LEU A 244 4.90 -12.93 5.07
C LEU A 244 3.47 -13.08 5.65
N ARG A 245 3.10 -12.30 6.68
CA ARG A 245 1.72 -12.30 7.23
C ARG A 245 0.70 -11.84 6.20
N THR A 246 1.05 -10.83 5.42
CA THR A 246 0.20 -10.31 4.34
C THR A 246 0.01 -11.35 3.24
N GLY A 247 1.07 -12.08 2.89
CA GLY A 247 1.05 -13.19 1.93
C GLY A 247 0.22 -14.37 2.40
N GLN A 248 0.27 -14.71 3.69
CA GLN A 248 -0.50 -15.82 4.25
C GLN A 248 -2.02 -15.62 4.12
N ALA A 249 -2.48 -14.38 4.14
CA ALA A 249 -3.89 -14.04 3.88
C ALA A 249 -4.30 -14.21 2.40
N ARG A 250 -3.39 -14.64 1.52
CA ARG A 250 -3.56 -14.77 0.07
C ARG A 250 -2.84 -16.03 -0.48
N PRO A 251 -3.30 -17.26 -0.19
CA PRO A 251 -2.58 -18.48 -0.57
C PRO A 251 -2.38 -18.58 -2.09
N ARG A 252 -1.19 -19.02 -2.54
CA ARG A 252 -0.85 -19.24 -3.95
C ARG A 252 -0.57 -20.70 -4.21
N VAL A 253 -1.14 -21.22 -5.29
CA VAL A 253 -0.98 -22.61 -5.72
C VAL A 253 -0.25 -22.63 -7.09
N PRO A 254 0.67 -23.58 -7.35
CA PRO A 254 1.37 -23.67 -8.64
C PRO A 254 0.43 -23.89 -9.84
N PRO A 255 0.80 -23.41 -11.06
CA PRO A 255 0.00 -23.61 -12.27
C PRO A 255 -0.12 -25.09 -12.67
N ALA A 256 -1.22 -25.44 -13.33
CA ALA A 256 -1.45 -26.78 -13.86
C ALA A 256 -0.49 -27.11 -15.01
N ALA A 257 -0.04 -28.36 -15.09
CA ALA A 257 0.67 -28.86 -16.26
C ALA A 257 -0.32 -28.96 -17.44
N SER A 258 0.08 -28.45 -18.62
CA SER A 258 -0.64 -28.72 -19.87
C SER A 258 -0.69 -30.23 -20.12
N PRO A 259 -1.83 -30.77 -20.60
CA PRO A 259 -1.89 -32.18 -20.97
C PRO A 259 -0.83 -32.47 -22.03
N ALA A 260 -0.06 -33.53 -21.83
CA ALA A 260 0.88 -34.02 -22.82
C ALA A 260 0.08 -34.34 -24.09
N THR A 261 0.37 -33.63 -25.19
CA THR A 261 -0.11 -33.98 -26.52
C THR A 261 0.36 -35.39 -26.82
N GLN A 262 -0.55 -36.37 -26.75
CA GLN A 262 -0.31 -37.69 -27.33
C GLN A 262 -0.18 -37.47 -28.83
N ARG A 263 1.06 -37.53 -29.35
CA ARG A 263 1.29 -37.74 -30.78
C ARG A 263 0.90 -39.19 -31.05
N GLY A 264 -0.22 -39.38 -31.73
CA GLY A 264 -0.60 -40.65 -32.31
C GLY A 264 0.47 -41.14 -33.27
N THR A 265 0.67 -42.45 -33.23
CA THR A 265 1.54 -43.29 -34.07
C THR A 265 1.33 -43.08 -35.56
#